data_AF-A0A7W9KP72-F1
#
_entry.id   AF-A0A7W9KP72-F1
#
_cell.length_a   1.000
_cell.length_b   1.000
_cell.length_c   1.000
_cell.angle_alpha   90.00
_cell.angle_beta   90.00
_cell.angle_gamma   90.00
#
_symmetry.space_group_name_H-M   'P 1'
#
loop_
_entity.id
_entity.type
_entity.pdbx_description
1 polymer ?
#
loop_
_entity_poly.entity_id
_entity_poly.type
_entity_poly.pdbx_seq_one_letter_code
_entity_poly.pdbx_strand_id
1 'polypeptide(L)'
;MKKFHVSLGRVSADRFDRSKWDTFLFDSRMASALGEWPWSDVFMSTETNNLVLSTLSGGMVGVGDAIGKESVSNLAKTVRGDGVIVKPDASLVPLDSVYPAVAQNSSAPMVAGTYTDHNGLRDGYVFAYARNNGSQSVSFSPNSLGVGGGAYVYNYFTGAGKVVPAGGTFTDTVSSGSYYVVAPVGQSGIAFLGDAGKFVSLGGKRVSQLSDNGTVHATVTFAAGEHSVTLHGYAPSAPKVTATDGTAGAVSYNSTTHLFTVSVTPGGDHNAVISLS
;
A
#
# COMPACT_ATOMS: atom_id res chain seq x y z
N MET A 1 19.17 34.55 6.11
CA MET A 1 18.25 33.55 6.69
C MET A 1 18.61 32.17 6.15
N LYS A 2 19.10 31.24 6.99
CA LYS A 2 19.16 29.83 6.62
C LYS A 2 17.73 29.30 6.68
N LYS A 3 17.17 28.88 5.54
CA LYS A 3 15.91 28.10 5.52
C LYS A 3 16.22 26.78 6.21
N PHE A 4 15.68 26.57 7.41
CA PHE A 4 15.59 25.23 7.97
C PHE A 4 14.57 24.47 7.11
N HIS A 5 15.07 23.51 6.33
CA HIS A 5 14.20 22.59 5.60
C HIS A 5 13.86 21.46 6.57
N VAL A 6 12.70 21.56 7.21
CA VAL A 6 12.14 20.43 7.97
C VAL A 6 11.55 19.48 6.93
N SER A 7 12.06 18.25 6.86
CA SER A 7 11.60 17.24 5.91
C SER A 7 10.56 16.29 6.51
N LEU A 8 10.35 16.36 7.83
CA LEU A 8 9.46 15.48 8.58
C LEU A 8 8.87 16.21 9.79
N GLY A 9 7.57 16.09 9.98
CA GLY A 9 6.82 16.73 11.07
C GLY A 9 6.06 15.68 11.90
N ARG A 10 6.16 15.76 13.23
CA ARG A 10 5.32 14.94 14.12
C ARG A 10 3.91 15.51 14.12
N VAL A 11 2.94 14.72 13.66
CA VAL A 11 1.54 15.13 13.43
C VAL A 11 0.57 14.41 14.37
N SER A 12 1.09 13.87 15.46
CA SER A 12 0.37 13.03 16.40
C SER A 12 0.93 13.25 17.81
N ALA A 13 0.08 13.08 18.82
CA ALA A 13 0.49 13.16 20.21
C ALA A 13 1.32 11.93 20.61
N ASP A 14 2.01 12.03 21.74
CA ASP A 14 2.90 10.98 22.26
C ASP A 14 2.20 9.61 22.32
N ARG A 15 2.95 8.57 21.94
CA ARG A 15 2.51 7.17 21.84
C ARG A 15 1.32 7.00 20.90
N PHE A 16 1.59 6.66 19.64
CA PHE A 16 0.54 6.48 18.63
C PHE A 16 -0.36 5.28 18.96
N ASP A 17 -1.67 5.50 18.94
CA ASP A 17 -2.72 4.50 19.20
C ASP A 17 -4.02 4.86 18.46
N ARG A 18 -5.03 3.98 18.57
CA ARG A 18 -6.33 4.12 17.89
C ARG A 18 -7.01 5.47 18.11
N SER A 19 -6.90 6.06 19.30
CA SER A 19 -7.55 7.34 19.64
C SER A 19 -6.97 8.52 18.86
N LYS A 20 -5.77 8.36 18.30
CA LYS A 20 -5.01 9.40 17.59
C LYS A 20 -5.13 9.32 16.07
N TRP A 21 -5.78 8.29 15.54
CA TRP A 21 -5.84 8.07 14.09
C TRP A 21 -6.51 9.21 13.33
N ASP A 22 -7.61 9.77 13.86
CA ASP A 22 -8.32 10.87 13.24
C ASP A 22 -7.41 12.10 13.11
N THR A 23 -6.86 12.57 14.23
CA THR A 23 -5.94 13.71 14.29
C THR A 23 -4.73 13.48 13.39
N PHE A 24 -4.12 12.30 13.48
CA PHE A 24 -2.98 11.94 12.64
C PHE A 24 -3.27 12.09 11.15
N LEU A 25 -4.43 11.61 10.68
CA LEU A 25 -4.79 11.67 9.27
C LEU A 25 -5.11 13.10 8.82
N PHE A 26 -5.86 13.86 9.61
CA PHE A 26 -6.14 15.26 9.27
C PHE A 26 -4.88 16.14 9.30
N ASP A 27 -4.01 15.96 10.29
CA ASP A 27 -2.75 16.71 10.40
C ASP A 27 -1.73 16.26 9.32
N SER A 28 -1.79 14.99 8.88
CA SER A 28 -1.02 14.51 7.73
C SER A 28 -1.35 15.27 6.45
N ARG A 29 -2.60 15.74 6.28
CA ARG A 29 -2.96 16.60 5.15
C ARG A 29 -2.26 17.95 5.24
N MET A 30 -2.19 18.53 6.43
CA MET A 30 -1.48 19.80 6.63
C MET A 30 0.02 19.65 6.40
N ALA A 31 0.66 18.64 7.02
CA ALA A 31 2.10 18.40 6.86
C ALA A 31 2.48 18.15 5.40
N SER A 32 1.76 17.28 4.69
CA SER A 32 2.03 17.01 3.28
C SER A 32 1.84 18.25 2.39
N ALA A 33 0.86 19.11 2.68
CA ALA A 33 0.67 20.37 1.96
C ALA A 33 1.82 21.37 2.19
N LEU A 34 2.54 21.26 3.31
CA LEU A 34 3.74 22.04 3.62
C LEU A 34 5.03 21.41 3.06
N GLY A 35 4.93 20.24 2.40
CA GLY A 35 6.09 19.49 1.89
C GLY A 35 6.81 18.66 2.95
N GLU A 36 6.17 18.44 4.11
CA GLU A 36 6.71 17.61 5.19
C GLU A 36 6.13 16.20 5.16
N TRP A 37 6.95 15.20 5.49
CA TRP A 37 6.46 13.85 5.71
C TRP A 37 5.84 13.70 7.11
N PRO A 38 4.58 13.26 7.23
CA PRO A 38 3.93 13.08 8.52
C PRO A 38 4.52 11.90 9.30
N TRP A 39 4.86 12.13 10.57
CA TRP A 39 5.31 11.11 11.50
C TRP A 39 4.34 10.96 12.68
N SER A 40 4.00 9.71 13.00
CA SER A 40 2.98 9.35 14.00
C SER A 40 3.46 9.44 15.44
N ASP A 41 4.77 9.55 15.69
CA ASP A 41 5.40 9.10 16.94
C ASP A 41 5.42 7.57 17.09
N VAL A 42 6.03 7.07 18.17
CA VAL A 42 6.27 5.64 18.42
C VAL A 42 5.01 4.85 18.77
N PHE A 43 5.00 3.59 18.35
CA PHE A 43 3.98 2.60 18.71
C PHE A 43 4.60 1.21 18.89
N MET A 44 3.83 0.20 19.30
CA MET A 44 4.37 -1.16 19.45
C MET A 44 4.32 -1.89 18.12
N SER A 45 5.39 -2.57 17.75
CA SER A 45 5.52 -3.31 16.49
C SER A 45 4.46 -4.39 16.26
N THR A 46 3.78 -4.84 17.31
CA THR A 46 2.63 -5.78 17.26
C THR A 46 1.31 -5.12 16.87
N GLU A 47 1.21 -3.78 16.94
CA GLU A 47 0.03 -3.00 16.59
C GLU A 47 -0.06 -2.79 15.08
N THR A 48 -0.45 -3.85 14.36
CA THR A 48 -0.43 -3.90 12.88
C THR A 48 -1.12 -2.71 12.21
N ASN A 49 -2.26 -2.24 12.70
CA ASN A 49 -2.95 -1.09 12.11
C ASN A 49 -2.16 0.22 12.28
N ASN A 50 -1.49 0.43 13.41
CA ASN A 50 -0.60 1.56 13.62
C ASN A 50 0.60 1.48 12.67
N LEU A 51 1.14 0.27 12.48
CA LEU A 51 2.25 0.02 11.56
C LEU A 51 1.85 0.31 10.10
N VAL A 52 0.64 -0.09 9.67
CA VAL A 52 0.11 0.25 8.35
C VAL A 52 -0.01 1.77 8.19
N LEU A 53 -0.68 2.46 9.12
CA LEU A 53 -0.85 3.91 9.09
C LEU A 53 0.49 4.66 9.03
N SER A 54 1.46 4.26 9.86
CA SER A 54 2.80 4.85 9.90
C SER A 54 3.60 4.57 8.62
N THR A 55 3.45 3.39 8.01
CA THR A 55 4.12 3.09 6.73
C THR A 55 3.52 3.91 5.59
N LEU A 56 2.18 3.99 5.53
CA LEU A 56 1.46 4.70 4.48
C LEU A 56 1.56 6.22 4.58
N SER A 57 1.99 6.78 5.72
CA SER A 57 2.24 8.22 5.81
C SER A 57 3.44 8.66 4.96
N GLY A 58 4.33 7.73 4.60
CA GLY A 58 5.61 7.99 3.94
C GLY A 58 6.67 8.59 4.89
N GLY A 59 6.32 8.83 6.15
CA GLY A 59 7.24 9.30 7.20
C GLY A 59 8.13 8.20 7.76
N MET A 60 8.67 8.43 8.96
CA MET A 60 9.41 7.40 9.70
C MET A 60 8.44 6.34 10.23
N VAL A 61 8.93 5.10 10.28
CA VAL A 61 8.32 4.01 11.04
C VAL A 61 9.09 3.87 12.34
N GLY A 62 8.51 4.38 13.43
CA GLY A 62 9.14 4.36 14.76
C GLY A 62 8.40 3.41 15.68
N VAL A 63 9.11 2.43 16.24
CA VAL A 63 8.55 1.51 17.25
C VAL A 63 9.17 1.72 18.62
N GLY A 64 8.37 1.49 19.66
CA GLY A 64 8.73 1.70 21.07
C GLY A 64 8.82 0.42 21.88
N ASP A 65 8.94 -0.74 21.22
CA ASP A 65 9.14 -2.02 21.89
C ASP A 65 10.45 -2.01 22.71
N ALA A 66 10.50 -2.85 23.75
CA ALA A 66 11.77 -3.13 24.41
C ALA A 66 12.72 -3.83 23.43
N ILE A 67 14.01 -3.53 23.51
CA ILE A 67 15.04 -4.13 22.65
C ILE A 67 14.95 -5.67 22.71
N GLY A 68 14.83 -6.31 21.55
CA GLY A 68 14.68 -7.75 21.40
C GLY A 68 13.26 -8.27 21.60
N LYS A 69 12.26 -7.38 21.74
CA LYS A 69 10.83 -7.70 21.81
C LYS A 69 10.04 -7.22 20.59
N GLU A 70 10.72 -6.63 19.62
CA GLU A 70 10.14 -6.21 18.35
C GLU A 70 9.58 -7.43 17.59
N SER A 71 8.40 -7.26 16.99
CA SER A 71 7.81 -8.19 16.06
C SER A 71 8.49 -8.06 14.70
N VAL A 72 9.59 -8.80 14.52
CA VAL A 72 10.34 -8.86 13.25
C VAL A 72 9.42 -9.22 12.08
N SER A 73 8.52 -10.17 12.27
CA SER A 73 7.59 -10.61 11.21
C SER A 73 6.60 -9.52 10.79
N ASN A 74 6.20 -8.62 11.71
CA ASN A 74 5.33 -7.50 11.35
C ASN A 74 6.13 -6.36 10.73
N LEU A 75 7.30 -6.04 11.29
CA LEU A 75 8.19 -5.01 10.75
C LEU A 75 8.66 -5.34 9.33
N ALA A 76 8.91 -6.62 9.03
CA ALA A 76 9.28 -7.10 7.70
C ALA A 76 8.26 -6.78 6.60
N LYS A 77 7.02 -6.40 6.95
CA LYS A 77 5.99 -5.95 5.99
C LYS A 77 6.22 -4.50 5.53
N THR A 78 7.06 -3.74 6.24
CA THR A 78 7.36 -2.32 5.96
C THR A 78 8.69 -2.13 5.24
N VAL A 79 9.61 -3.10 5.36
CA VAL A 79 11.00 -3.00 4.88
C VAL A 79 11.35 -4.11 3.90
N ARG A 80 12.39 -3.90 3.09
CA ARG A 80 13.10 -4.99 2.40
C ARG A 80 14.01 -5.75 3.37
N GLY A 81 14.68 -6.80 2.88
CA GLY A 81 15.60 -7.62 3.69
C GLY A 81 16.76 -6.83 4.34
N ASP A 82 17.14 -5.68 3.81
CA ASP A 82 18.20 -4.80 4.35
C ASP A 82 17.68 -3.68 5.26
N GLY A 83 16.39 -3.68 5.61
CA GLY A 83 15.80 -2.66 6.47
C GLY A 83 15.42 -1.36 5.77
N VAL A 84 15.60 -1.24 4.45
CA VAL A 84 15.08 -0.09 3.69
C VAL A 84 13.56 -0.12 3.72
N ILE A 85 12.94 0.93 4.27
CA ILE A 85 11.48 1.10 4.30
C ILE A 85 10.97 1.31 2.87
N VAL A 86 9.96 0.53 2.49
CA VAL A 86 9.22 0.70 1.24
C VAL A 86 8.01 1.60 1.52
N LYS A 87 7.97 2.74 0.85
CA LYS A 87 7.03 3.85 1.12
C LYS A 87 6.21 4.19 -0.11
N PRO A 88 4.98 4.73 0.06
CA PRO A 88 4.24 5.32 -1.04
C PRO A 88 4.91 6.62 -1.50
N ASP A 89 4.48 7.14 -2.65
CA ASP A 89 4.98 8.41 -3.21
C ASP A 89 4.27 9.64 -2.64
N ALA A 90 3.16 9.43 -1.93
CA ALA A 90 2.41 10.48 -1.23
C ALA A 90 2.07 10.06 0.21
N SER A 91 1.68 11.02 1.05
CA SER A 91 1.22 10.71 2.39
C SER A 91 -0.23 10.22 2.41
N LEU A 92 -0.52 9.26 3.28
CA LEU A 92 -1.88 8.86 3.61
C LEU A 92 -2.66 10.03 4.22
N VAL A 93 -3.74 10.42 3.54
CA VAL A 93 -4.63 11.51 3.96
C VAL A 93 -6.09 11.10 3.77
N PRO A 94 -7.05 11.69 4.52
CA PRO A 94 -8.47 11.48 4.27
C PRO A 94 -8.81 11.76 2.80
N LEU A 95 -9.63 10.90 2.18
CA LEU A 95 -10.16 11.19 0.86
C LEU A 95 -11.06 12.43 0.93
N ASP A 96 -11.17 13.17 -0.18
CA ASP A 96 -11.95 14.41 -0.25
C ASP A 96 -13.40 14.24 0.22
N SER A 97 -14.00 13.06 0.01
CA SER A 97 -15.35 12.73 0.45
C SER A 97 -15.51 12.66 1.97
N VAL A 98 -14.44 12.45 2.72
CA VAL A 98 -14.47 12.37 4.19
C VAL A 98 -14.74 13.74 4.82
N TYR A 99 -14.19 14.83 4.28
CA TYR A 99 -14.36 16.17 4.85
C TYR A 99 -15.83 16.60 4.96
N PRO A 100 -16.64 16.60 3.88
CA PRO A 100 -18.05 16.93 3.99
C PRO A 100 -18.85 15.89 4.78
N ALA A 101 -18.47 14.59 4.73
CA ALA A 101 -19.16 13.55 5.49
C ALA A 101 -19.00 13.75 7.01
N VAL A 102 -17.79 14.06 7.47
CA VAL A 102 -17.50 14.32 8.89
C VAL A 102 -18.11 15.64 9.35
N ALA A 103 -18.15 16.66 8.48
CA ALA A 103 -18.85 17.91 8.78
C ALA A 103 -20.36 17.73 9.00
N GLN A 104 -20.99 16.80 8.26
CA GLN A 104 -22.41 16.47 8.40
C GLN A 104 -22.70 15.49 9.54
N ASN A 105 -21.78 14.55 9.79
CA ASN A 105 -21.88 13.54 10.83
C ASN A 105 -20.49 13.29 11.41
N SER A 106 -20.24 13.77 12.63
CA SER A 106 -18.95 13.64 13.30
C SER A 106 -18.49 12.19 13.46
N SER A 107 -19.40 11.23 13.38
CA SER A 107 -19.15 9.78 13.48
C SER A 107 -19.14 9.07 12.11
N ALA A 108 -19.17 9.80 10.99
CA ALA A 108 -18.97 9.21 9.66
C ALA A 108 -17.65 8.42 9.61
N PRO A 109 -17.59 7.29 8.89
CA PRO A 109 -16.40 6.44 8.88
C PRO A 109 -15.22 7.15 8.21
N MET A 110 -14.00 6.75 8.56
CA MET A 110 -12.80 7.26 7.93
C MET A 110 -12.43 6.41 6.72
N VAL A 111 -12.08 7.07 5.61
CA VAL A 111 -11.44 6.46 4.46
C VAL A 111 -10.27 7.36 4.04
N ALA A 112 -9.05 6.88 4.22
CA ALA A 112 -7.84 7.61 3.85
C ALA A 112 -7.09 6.88 2.74
N GLY A 113 -6.49 7.65 1.84
CA GLY A 113 -5.83 7.15 0.64
C GLY A 113 -4.41 7.69 0.47
N THR A 114 -3.54 6.87 -0.12
CA THR A 114 -2.25 7.25 -0.69
C THR A 114 -1.99 6.43 -1.97
N TYR A 115 -0.88 6.66 -2.66
CA TYR A 115 -0.54 6.01 -3.92
C TYR A 115 0.97 5.85 -4.14
N THR A 116 1.32 4.94 -5.05
CA THR A 116 2.60 4.91 -5.77
C THR A 116 2.32 5.12 -7.26
N ASP A 117 3.22 5.81 -7.97
CA ASP A 117 3.07 6.15 -9.38
C ASP A 117 4.28 5.69 -10.20
N HIS A 118 4.02 4.80 -11.16
CA HIS A 118 5.02 4.31 -12.11
C HIS A 118 4.79 4.94 -13.47
N ASN A 119 5.22 6.20 -13.64
CA ASN A 119 5.09 6.96 -14.89
C ASN A 119 3.66 7.00 -15.45
N GLY A 120 2.69 7.27 -14.58
CA GLY A 120 1.26 7.34 -14.94
C GLY A 120 0.48 6.05 -14.72
N LEU A 121 1.14 4.92 -14.47
CA LEU A 121 0.49 3.72 -13.95
C LEU A 121 0.45 3.80 -12.42
N ARG A 122 -0.67 4.32 -11.90
CA ARG A 122 -0.85 4.57 -10.47
C ARG A 122 -1.57 3.43 -9.78
N ASP A 123 -1.03 3.00 -8.64
CA ASP A 123 -1.69 2.14 -7.66
C ASP A 123 -2.06 2.92 -6.40
N GLY A 124 -3.15 2.53 -5.74
CA GLY A 124 -3.65 3.17 -4.54
C GLY A 124 -3.57 2.27 -3.32
N TYR A 125 -3.49 2.88 -2.15
CA TYR A 125 -3.54 2.21 -0.85
C TYR A 125 -4.57 2.92 0.02
N VAL A 126 -5.56 2.17 0.52
CA VAL A 126 -6.66 2.73 1.31
C VAL A 126 -6.68 2.09 2.69
N PHE A 127 -6.69 2.93 3.72
CA PHE A 127 -6.96 2.50 5.09
C PHE A 127 -8.30 3.08 5.54
N ALA A 128 -9.19 2.22 6.04
CA ALA A 128 -10.54 2.61 6.43
C ALA A 128 -10.95 1.99 7.77
N TYR A 129 -11.74 2.71 8.56
CA TYR A 129 -12.21 2.24 9.86
C TYR A 129 -13.52 2.90 10.30
N ALA A 130 -14.25 2.19 11.15
CA ALA A 130 -15.44 2.70 11.79
C ALA A 130 -15.07 3.66 12.94
N ARG A 131 -15.84 4.75 13.02
CA ARG A 131 -15.76 5.82 14.03
C ARG A 131 -16.93 5.77 15.03
N ASN A 132 -17.77 4.72 14.97
CA ASN A 132 -18.92 4.51 15.85
C ASN A 132 -18.74 3.40 16.90
N ASN A 133 -17.52 2.91 17.15
CA ASN A 133 -17.21 1.77 18.03
C ASN A 133 -17.88 0.43 17.63
N GLY A 134 -18.38 0.32 16.40
CA GLY A 134 -18.98 -0.89 15.85
C GLY A 134 -18.47 -1.16 14.44
N SER A 135 -19.40 -1.39 13.51
CA SER A 135 -19.10 -1.50 12.09
C SER A 135 -19.81 -0.40 11.30
N GLN A 136 -19.19 0.04 10.21
CA GLN A 136 -19.76 1.03 9.29
C GLN A 136 -19.50 0.62 7.84
N SER A 137 -20.46 0.91 6.97
CA SER A 137 -20.22 0.80 5.54
C SER A 137 -19.31 1.94 5.08
N VAL A 138 -18.34 1.61 4.26
CA VAL A 138 -17.46 2.58 3.57
C VAL A 138 -17.61 2.43 2.07
N SER A 139 -17.31 3.51 1.36
CA SER A 139 -17.20 3.49 -0.08
C SER A 139 -16.12 4.43 -0.58
N PHE A 140 -15.47 4.07 -1.68
CA PHE A 140 -14.55 4.94 -2.41
C PHE A 140 -14.48 4.53 -3.88
N SER A 141 -14.09 5.47 -4.74
CA SER A 141 -13.82 5.18 -6.15
C SER A 141 -12.31 5.05 -6.36
N PRO A 142 -11.81 4.07 -7.13
CA PRO A 142 -10.40 4.04 -7.54
C PRO A 142 -9.92 5.37 -8.15
N ASN A 143 -10.79 6.07 -8.89
CA ASN A 143 -10.49 7.38 -9.47
C ASN A 143 -10.13 8.44 -8.42
N SER A 144 -10.64 8.37 -7.18
CA SER A 144 -10.29 9.35 -6.13
C SER A 144 -8.85 9.20 -5.65
N LEU A 145 -8.17 8.10 -6.00
CA LEU A 145 -6.75 7.86 -5.75
C LEU A 145 -5.90 8.19 -6.99
N GLY A 146 -6.52 8.59 -8.10
CA GLY A 146 -5.87 8.74 -9.40
C GLY A 146 -5.67 7.41 -10.15
N VAL A 147 -6.25 6.31 -9.68
CA VAL A 147 -6.25 5.03 -10.40
C VAL A 147 -7.34 5.10 -11.47
N GLY A 148 -6.95 5.38 -12.71
CA GLY A 148 -7.86 5.45 -13.85
C GLY A 148 -8.26 4.07 -14.37
N GLY A 149 -9.43 3.99 -15.02
CA GLY A 149 -9.93 2.75 -15.61
C GLY A 149 -10.49 1.77 -14.58
N GLY A 150 -10.60 0.49 -14.95
CA GLY A 150 -10.99 -0.57 -14.02
C GLY A 150 -9.86 -0.87 -13.03
N ALA A 151 -10.22 -1.32 -11.83
CA ALA A 151 -9.24 -1.65 -10.80
C ALA A 151 -9.61 -2.95 -10.07
N TYR A 152 -8.62 -3.67 -9.58
CA TYR A 152 -8.80 -4.73 -8.61
C TYR A 152 -8.51 -4.20 -7.21
N VAL A 153 -9.53 -4.21 -6.34
CA VAL A 153 -9.40 -3.81 -4.94
C VAL A 153 -9.20 -5.05 -4.09
N TYR A 154 -8.02 -5.17 -3.49
CA TYR A 154 -7.58 -6.31 -2.70
C TYR A 154 -7.51 -5.93 -1.21
N ASN A 155 -8.28 -6.61 -0.37
CA ASN A 155 -8.22 -6.46 1.07
C ASN A 155 -7.03 -7.27 1.61
N TYR A 156 -5.99 -6.55 2.04
CA TYR A 156 -4.70 -7.11 2.45
C TYR A 156 -4.84 -8.10 3.62
N PHE A 157 -5.73 -7.84 4.58
CA PHE A 157 -5.86 -8.68 5.77
C PHE A 157 -6.63 -9.98 5.52
N THR A 158 -7.60 -9.97 4.60
CA THR A 158 -8.44 -11.15 4.31
C THR A 158 -7.97 -11.93 3.10
N GLY A 159 -7.17 -11.31 2.23
CA GLY A 159 -6.76 -11.88 0.95
C GLY A 159 -7.87 -11.93 -0.11
N ALA A 160 -9.05 -11.36 0.19
CA ALA A 160 -10.15 -11.26 -0.76
C ALA A 160 -9.98 -10.01 -1.64
N GLY A 161 -10.50 -10.05 -2.86
CA GLY A 161 -10.56 -8.86 -3.69
C GLY A 161 -11.70 -8.88 -4.69
N LYS A 162 -11.91 -7.73 -5.33
CA LYS A 162 -13.01 -7.51 -6.26
C LYS A 162 -12.59 -6.58 -7.38
N VAL A 163 -13.00 -6.89 -8.60
CA VAL A 163 -12.90 -5.97 -9.74
C VAL A 163 -13.96 -4.88 -9.59
N VAL A 164 -13.50 -3.63 -9.69
CA VAL A 164 -14.32 -2.43 -9.76
C VAL A 164 -14.19 -1.88 -11.18
N PRO A 165 -15.28 -1.74 -11.94
CA PRO A 165 -15.23 -1.20 -13.28
C PRO A 165 -14.80 0.27 -13.29
N ALA A 166 -14.38 0.77 -14.45
CA ALA A 166 -14.01 2.17 -14.62
C ALA A 166 -15.15 3.11 -14.19
N GLY A 167 -14.82 4.12 -13.37
CA GLY A 167 -15.81 5.04 -12.78
C GLY A 167 -16.71 4.40 -11.71
N GLY A 168 -16.48 3.13 -11.37
CA GLY A 168 -17.21 2.42 -10.33
C GLY A 168 -16.79 2.82 -8.92
N THR A 169 -17.53 2.25 -7.96
CA THR A 169 -17.34 2.46 -6.53
C THR A 169 -17.13 1.11 -5.86
N PHE A 170 -16.09 1.03 -5.03
CA PHE A 170 -15.90 -0.06 -4.09
C PHE A 170 -16.71 0.21 -2.82
N THR A 171 -17.27 -0.84 -2.24
CA THR A 171 -18.01 -0.78 -0.97
C THR A 171 -17.61 -1.95 -0.10
N ASP A 172 -17.46 -1.71 1.20
CA ASP A 172 -17.21 -2.76 2.19
C ASP A 172 -17.79 -2.35 3.56
N THR A 173 -17.74 -3.26 4.52
CA THR A 173 -18.04 -2.99 5.93
C THR A 173 -16.76 -3.08 6.75
N VAL A 174 -16.43 -2.00 7.47
CA VAL A 174 -15.21 -1.91 8.28
C VAL A 174 -15.55 -1.79 9.76
N SER A 175 -14.61 -2.22 10.61
CA SER A 175 -14.69 -2.09 12.06
C SER A 175 -13.46 -1.36 12.62
N SER A 176 -12.49 -2.08 13.20
CA SER A 176 -11.32 -1.52 13.87
C SER A 176 -10.15 -1.18 12.94
N GLY A 177 -10.26 -1.47 11.65
CA GLY A 177 -9.27 -1.13 10.61
C GLY A 177 -9.25 -2.16 9.48
N SER A 178 -9.42 -1.69 8.25
CA SER A 178 -9.30 -2.47 7.02
C SER A 178 -8.30 -1.78 6.10
N TYR A 179 -7.52 -2.59 5.40
CA TYR A 179 -6.47 -2.13 4.50
C TYR A 179 -6.64 -2.72 3.11
N TYR A 180 -6.67 -1.86 2.09
CA TYR A 180 -6.91 -2.22 0.71
C TYR A 180 -5.77 -1.75 -0.20
N VAL A 181 -5.31 -2.62 -1.09
CA VAL A 181 -4.47 -2.28 -2.24
C VAL A 181 -5.39 -2.15 -3.46
N VAL A 182 -5.26 -1.06 -4.19
CA VAL A 182 -6.07 -0.71 -5.37
C VAL A 182 -5.16 -0.70 -6.57
N ALA A 183 -5.10 -1.83 -7.29
CA ALA A 183 -4.26 -1.94 -8.48
C ALA A 183 -5.10 -1.73 -9.76
N PRO A 184 -4.63 -0.91 -10.72
CA PRO A 184 -5.31 -0.78 -12.01
C PRO A 184 -5.32 -2.11 -12.75
N VAL A 185 -6.44 -2.44 -13.40
CA VAL A 185 -6.50 -3.49 -14.41
C VAL A 185 -6.06 -2.85 -15.73
N GLY A 186 -4.81 -3.08 -16.11
CA GLY A 186 -4.22 -2.45 -17.28
C GLY A 186 -4.63 -3.11 -18.60
N GLN A 187 -3.94 -2.75 -19.69
CA GLN A 187 -4.24 -3.25 -21.04
C GLN A 187 -4.09 -4.77 -21.18
N SER A 188 -3.20 -5.38 -20.38
CA SER A 188 -3.03 -6.84 -20.30
C SER A 188 -4.23 -7.55 -19.67
N GLY A 189 -5.13 -6.83 -18.99
CA GLY A 189 -6.17 -7.41 -18.14
C GLY A 189 -5.67 -7.88 -16.77
N ILE A 190 -4.38 -7.67 -16.47
CA ILE A 190 -3.77 -8.01 -15.18
C ILE A 190 -3.80 -6.78 -14.26
N ALA A 191 -4.14 -7.00 -12.99
CA ALA A 191 -3.87 -6.06 -11.93
C ALA A 191 -2.71 -6.57 -11.09
N PHE A 192 -1.54 -5.97 -11.28
CA PHE A 192 -0.31 -6.36 -10.59
C PHE A 192 -0.31 -5.76 -9.17
N LEU A 193 -0.30 -6.61 -8.14
CA LEU A 193 -0.40 -6.19 -6.74
C LEU A 193 0.98 -6.00 -6.08
N GLY A 194 2.06 -6.50 -6.68
CA GLY A 194 3.44 -6.27 -6.20
C GLY A 194 4.01 -7.36 -5.29
N ASP A 195 4.93 -6.97 -4.41
CA ASP A 195 5.59 -7.86 -3.43
C ASP A 195 4.61 -8.28 -2.32
N ALA A 196 4.23 -9.56 -2.34
CA ALA A 196 3.20 -10.11 -1.48
C ALA A 196 3.58 -9.98 -0.01
N GLY A 197 2.64 -9.51 0.79
CA GLY A 197 2.84 -9.32 2.23
C GLY A 197 3.53 -8.00 2.61
N LYS A 198 3.99 -7.17 1.67
CA LYS A 198 4.40 -5.79 1.98
C LYS A 198 3.17 -4.89 2.09
N PHE A 199 3.24 -3.88 2.97
CA PHE A 199 2.18 -2.88 3.03
C PHE A 199 2.18 -2.01 1.77
N VAL A 200 3.34 -1.47 1.36
CA VAL A 200 3.46 -0.71 0.11
C VAL A 200 4.09 -1.61 -0.95
N SER A 201 3.31 -2.55 -1.45
CA SER A 201 3.78 -3.66 -2.28
C SER A 201 4.36 -3.23 -3.64
N LEU A 202 4.03 -2.04 -4.13
CA LEU A 202 4.57 -1.47 -5.37
C LEU A 202 5.50 -0.27 -5.15
N GLY A 203 5.85 0.07 -3.90
CA GLY A 203 6.67 1.24 -3.62
C GLY A 203 8.03 1.21 -4.35
N GLY A 204 8.50 2.36 -4.81
CA GLY A 204 9.65 2.51 -5.73
C GLY A 204 10.97 1.89 -5.27
N LYS A 205 11.14 1.61 -3.97
CA LYS A 205 12.32 0.91 -3.43
C LYS A 205 12.29 -0.61 -3.63
N ARG A 206 11.11 -1.19 -3.91
CA ARG A 206 10.92 -2.61 -4.19
C ARG A 206 10.61 -2.86 -5.66
N VAL A 207 9.65 -2.12 -6.23
CA VAL A 207 9.34 -2.18 -7.66
C VAL A 207 9.82 -0.87 -8.24
N SER A 208 10.94 -0.88 -8.94
CA SER A 208 11.59 0.35 -9.42
C SER A 208 11.05 0.81 -10.77
N GLN A 209 10.44 -0.10 -11.52
CA GLN A 209 9.74 0.17 -12.78
C GLN A 209 8.51 -0.73 -12.89
N LEU A 210 7.42 -0.18 -13.37
CA LEU A 210 6.20 -0.91 -13.73
C LEU A 210 5.56 -0.25 -14.96
N SER A 211 5.05 -1.06 -15.88
CA SER A 211 4.22 -0.60 -16.99
C SER A 211 3.30 -1.70 -17.48
N ASP A 212 2.24 -1.34 -18.20
CA ASP A 212 1.35 -2.27 -18.88
C ASP A 212 1.01 -1.74 -20.28
N ASN A 213 1.47 -2.44 -21.31
CA ASN A 213 1.24 -2.13 -22.73
C ASN A 213 0.50 -3.26 -23.47
N GLY A 214 -0.30 -4.05 -22.73
CA GLY A 214 -0.83 -5.35 -23.16
C GLY A 214 -0.02 -6.52 -22.58
N THR A 215 1.14 -6.23 -22.00
CA THR A 215 1.94 -7.11 -21.13
C THR A 215 2.38 -6.29 -19.94
N VAL A 216 2.29 -6.84 -18.73
CA VAL A 216 2.85 -6.19 -17.54
C VAL A 216 4.37 -6.37 -17.55
N HIS A 217 5.12 -5.28 -17.50
CA HIS A 217 6.57 -5.30 -17.31
C HIS A 217 6.91 -4.72 -15.93
N ALA A 218 7.71 -5.44 -15.14
CA ALA A 218 8.12 -5.00 -13.81
C ALA A 218 9.62 -5.24 -13.59
N THR A 219 10.28 -4.24 -12.99
CA THR A 219 11.64 -4.38 -12.45
C THR A 219 11.57 -4.42 -10.93
N VAL A 220 11.97 -5.54 -10.35
CA VAL A 220 11.92 -5.80 -8.91
C VAL A 220 13.33 -5.71 -8.35
N THR A 221 13.54 -4.83 -7.37
CA THR A 221 14.82 -4.61 -6.72
C THR A 221 14.89 -5.39 -5.41
N PHE A 222 15.97 -6.12 -5.22
CA PHE A 222 16.26 -6.96 -4.06
C PHE A 222 17.27 -6.30 -3.13
N ALA A 223 17.18 -6.62 -1.84
CA ALA A 223 18.25 -6.32 -0.91
C ALA A 223 19.43 -7.29 -1.11
N ALA A 224 20.64 -6.89 -0.68
CA ALA A 224 21.76 -7.81 -0.63
C ALA A 224 21.43 -9.02 0.27
N GLY A 225 21.63 -10.23 -0.24
CA GLY A 225 21.30 -11.48 0.47
C GLY A 225 19.82 -11.90 0.39
N GLU A 226 18.95 -11.11 -0.24
CA GLU A 226 17.57 -11.52 -0.51
C GLU A 226 17.53 -12.47 -1.71
N HIS A 227 17.05 -13.71 -1.50
CA HIS A 227 17.12 -14.76 -2.51
C HIS A 227 15.89 -14.84 -3.40
N SER A 228 14.72 -14.48 -2.86
CA SER A 228 13.48 -14.48 -3.60
C SER A 228 12.44 -13.56 -2.95
N VAL A 229 11.50 -13.10 -3.76
CA VAL A 229 10.25 -12.49 -3.31
C VAL A 229 9.09 -13.19 -3.99
N THR A 230 7.91 -13.11 -3.39
CA THR A 230 6.68 -13.60 -4.02
C THR A 230 5.94 -12.41 -4.59
N LEU A 231 5.77 -12.36 -5.90
CA LEU A 231 4.90 -11.38 -6.53
C LEU A 231 3.49 -11.95 -6.64
N HIS A 232 2.50 -11.08 -6.53
CA HIS A 232 1.11 -11.48 -6.69
C HIS A 232 0.29 -10.46 -7.49
N GLY A 233 -0.87 -10.90 -7.95
CA GLY A 233 -1.79 -10.07 -8.71
C GLY A 233 -3.11 -10.78 -8.99
N TYR A 234 -3.99 -10.06 -9.67
CA TYR A 234 -5.23 -10.58 -10.23
C TYR A 234 -5.08 -10.70 -11.76
N ALA A 235 -5.60 -11.79 -12.33
CA ALA A 235 -5.74 -11.96 -13.78
C ALA A 235 -6.96 -12.84 -14.09
N PRO A 236 -7.74 -12.55 -15.15
CA PRO A 236 -8.93 -13.34 -15.49
C PRO A 236 -8.61 -14.80 -15.87
N SER A 237 -7.38 -15.05 -16.33
CA SER A 237 -6.81 -16.37 -16.60
C SER A 237 -5.41 -16.49 -16.01
N ALA A 238 -4.90 -17.71 -15.84
CA ALA A 238 -3.54 -17.94 -15.38
C ALA A 238 -2.54 -17.23 -16.32
N PRO A 239 -1.78 -16.23 -15.84
CA PRO A 239 -0.83 -15.53 -16.68
C PRO A 239 0.39 -16.41 -16.96
N LYS A 240 1.08 -16.14 -18.06
CA LYS A 240 2.44 -16.62 -18.31
C LYS A 240 3.42 -15.59 -17.78
N VAL A 241 4.49 -16.06 -17.12
CA VAL A 241 5.58 -15.20 -16.63
C VAL A 241 6.87 -15.56 -17.33
N THR A 242 7.64 -14.55 -17.71
CA THR A 242 9.01 -14.69 -18.21
C THR A 242 9.93 -13.71 -17.49
N ALA A 243 11.22 -14.02 -17.42
CA ALA A 243 12.24 -13.13 -16.87
C ALA A 243 13.35 -12.93 -17.90
N THR A 244 13.74 -11.68 -18.14
CA THR A 244 14.91 -11.33 -18.96
C THR A 244 16.15 -11.12 -18.11
N ASP A 245 15.97 -10.86 -16.83
CA ASP A 245 17.02 -10.88 -15.80
C ASP A 245 16.47 -11.47 -14.50
N GLY A 246 17.31 -12.18 -13.76
CA GLY A 246 16.90 -13.05 -12.67
C GLY A 246 16.13 -14.29 -13.15
N THR A 247 15.27 -14.85 -12.29
CA THR A 247 14.41 -15.97 -12.68
C THR A 247 12.99 -15.80 -12.14
N ALA A 248 12.02 -16.38 -12.85
CA ALA A 248 10.64 -16.52 -12.40
C ALA A 248 10.27 -18.00 -12.29
N GLY A 249 9.69 -18.38 -11.16
CA GLY A 249 9.18 -19.73 -10.93
C GLY A 249 7.87 -20.00 -11.66
N ALA A 250 7.29 -21.17 -11.38
CA ALA A 250 5.96 -21.50 -11.87
C ALA A 250 4.89 -20.56 -11.26
N VAL A 251 3.89 -20.21 -12.08
CA VAL A 251 2.73 -19.45 -11.63
C VAL A 251 1.80 -20.37 -10.86
N SER A 252 1.50 -20.01 -9.61
CA SER A 252 0.37 -20.58 -8.87
C SER A 252 -0.86 -19.71 -9.15
N TYR A 253 -1.94 -20.31 -9.64
CA TYR A 253 -3.16 -19.58 -10.00
C TYR A 253 -4.38 -20.23 -9.37
N ASN A 254 -5.22 -19.41 -8.74
CA ASN A 254 -6.50 -19.83 -8.19
C ASN A 254 -7.63 -19.38 -9.13
N SER A 255 -8.29 -20.33 -9.79
CA SER A 255 -9.37 -20.04 -10.74
C SER A 255 -10.66 -19.52 -10.10
N THR A 256 -10.83 -19.65 -8.79
CA THR A 256 -11.99 -19.13 -8.06
C THR A 256 -11.80 -17.67 -7.68
N THR A 257 -10.61 -17.31 -7.21
CA THR A 257 -10.31 -15.93 -6.78
C THR A 257 -9.62 -15.10 -7.85
N HIS A 258 -9.20 -15.73 -8.95
CA HIS A 258 -8.42 -15.12 -10.03
C HIS A 258 -7.09 -14.51 -9.59
N LEU A 259 -6.62 -14.88 -8.40
CA LEU A 259 -5.33 -14.45 -7.87
C LEU A 259 -4.24 -15.40 -8.36
N PHE A 260 -3.10 -14.83 -8.73
CA PHE A 260 -1.88 -15.57 -9.01
C PHE A 260 -0.75 -15.17 -8.07
N THR A 261 0.20 -16.07 -7.88
CA THR A 261 1.51 -15.79 -7.29
C THR A 261 2.63 -16.37 -8.13
N VAL A 262 3.79 -15.73 -8.08
CA VAL A 262 5.02 -16.22 -8.71
C VAL A 262 6.22 -15.86 -7.85
N SER A 263 7.10 -16.84 -7.60
CA SER A 263 8.38 -16.59 -6.95
C SER A 263 9.36 -16.00 -7.95
N VAL A 264 10.04 -14.91 -7.60
CA VAL A 264 11.04 -14.25 -8.44
C VAL A 264 12.35 -14.14 -7.69
N THR A 265 13.46 -14.47 -8.35
CA THR A 265 14.82 -14.37 -7.81
C THR A 265 15.61 -13.28 -8.53
N PRO A 266 16.54 -12.59 -7.86
CA PRO A 266 17.36 -11.58 -8.51
C PRO A 266 18.34 -12.19 -9.52
N GLY A 267 18.70 -11.36 -10.50
CA GLY A 267 19.85 -11.54 -11.38
C GLY A 267 21.15 -11.05 -10.72
N GLY A 268 22.16 -10.82 -11.55
CA GLY A 268 23.51 -10.47 -11.09
C GLY A 268 23.64 -9.09 -10.45
N ASP A 269 22.71 -8.17 -10.73
CA ASP A 269 22.71 -6.78 -10.26
C ASP A 269 21.74 -6.51 -9.10
N HIS A 270 21.20 -7.58 -8.50
CA HIS A 270 20.13 -7.52 -7.48
C HIS A 270 18.78 -7.00 -7.98
N ASN A 271 18.53 -6.99 -9.30
CA ASN A 271 17.20 -6.78 -9.86
C ASN A 271 16.68 -8.06 -10.51
N ALA A 272 15.36 -8.14 -10.72
CA ALA A 272 14.76 -9.07 -11.66
C ALA A 272 13.86 -8.29 -12.60
N VAL A 273 13.94 -8.60 -13.90
CA VAL A 273 13.11 -7.96 -14.92
C VAL A 273 12.16 -9.01 -15.46
N ILE A 274 10.87 -8.84 -15.18
CA ILE A 274 9.84 -9.82 -15.52
C ILE A 274 8.77 -9.25 -16.45
N SER A 275 8.13 -10.14 -17.19
CA SER A 275 6.96 -9.83 -18.02
C SER A 275 5.83 -10.82 -17.76
N LEU A 276 4.59 -10.32 -17.63
CA LEU A 276 3.38 -11.12 -17.45
C LEU A 276 2.36 -10.85 -18.57
N SER A 277 1.81 -11.92 -19.15
CA SER A 277 0.83 -11.88 -20.25
C SER A 277 -0.24 -12.95 -20.10
#